data_AF-A0A2V6IU20-F1
#
_entry.id   AF-A0A2V6IU20-F1
#
_cell.length_a   1.000
_cell.length_b   1.000
_cell.length_c   1.000
_cell.angle_alpha   90.00
_cell.angle_beta   90.00
_cell.angle_gamma   90.00
#
_symmetry.space_group_name_H-M   'P 1'
#
loop_
_entity.id
_entity.type
_entity.pdbx_description
1 polymer ?
#
loop_
_entity_poly.entity_id
_entity_poly.type
_entity_poly.pdbx_seq_one_letter_code
_entity_poly.pdbx_strand_id
1 'polypeptide(L)'
;PIATVAPTAPATPKQIAYLSYMGVAGADRMSKDEVSIVLNRLFDTPDMKLWRQLRQKQEDWITDRFILYPDLYARDIEYMLHEELPRVFHAFVRSRMVGASETLSKAKIRQVIDALSQENNHWWQAKNKRDVFFTKLSAMFPGCVDGRPPENVQQASTQV
;
A
#
# COMPACT_ATOMS: atom_id res chain seq x y z
N PRO A 1 39.95 33.23 -4.39
CA PRO A 1 39.24 32.37 -3.41
C PRO A 1 38.30 31.40 -4.13
N ILE A 2 38.69 30.13 -4.24
CA ILE A 2 37.81 29.07 -4.74
C ILE A 2 36.82 28.80 -3.61
N ALA A 3 35.54 29.12 -3.84
CA ALA A 3 34.48 28.80 -2.90
C ALA A 3 34.40 27.27 -2.78
N THR A 4 34.80 26.74 -1.63
CA THR A 4 34.61 25.34 -1.28
C THR A 4 33.11 25.13 -1.14
N VAL A 5 32.46 24.65 -2.20
CA VAL A 5 31.06 24.23 -2.14
C VAL A 5 31.01 23.09 -1.13
N ALA A 6 30.30 23.30 -0.02
CA ALA A 6 30.14 22.28 1.00
C ALA A 6 29.59 21.00 0.35
N PRO A 7 30.10 19.81 0.71
CA PRO A 7 29.58 18.56 0.18
C PRO A 7 28.09 18.47 0.54
N THR A 8 27.24 18.44 -0.49
CA THR A 8 25.81 18.25 -0.34
C THR A 8 25.57 16.87 0.27
N ALA A 9 24.66 16.79 1.25
CA ALA A 9 24.39 15.53 1.94
C ALA A 9 24.05 14.42 0.93
N PRO A 10 24.41 13.15 1.19
CA PRO A 10 24.07 12.06 0.30
C PRO A 10 22.56 11.86 0.21
N ALA A 11 22.09 11.32 -0.91
CA ALA A 11 20.71 10.90 -1.06
C ALA A 11 20.33 9.85 0.00
N THR A 12 19.09 9.89 0.46
CA THR A 12 18.60 8.86 1.39
C THR A 12 18.41 7.52 0.66
N PRO A 13 18.57 6.37 1.35
CA PRO A 13 18.34 5.06 0.73
C PRO A 13 16.95 4.91 0.09
N LYS A 14 15.90 5.52 0.68
CA LYS A 14 14.53 5.54 0.12
C LYS A 14 14.44 6.28 -1.21
N GLN A 15 15.16 7.40 -1.34
CA GLN A 15 15.21 8.15 -2.60
C GLN A 15 15.97 7.37 -3.68
N ILE A 16 17.11 6.77 -3.32
CA ILE A 16 17.90 5.92 -4.22
C ILE A 16 17.06 4.74 -4.73
N ALA A 17 16.36 4.05 -3.82
CA ALA A 17 15.49 2.92 -4.15
C ALA A 17 14.39 3.32 -5.15
N TYR A 18 13.70 4.43 -4.90
CA TYR A 18 12.65 4.93 -5.79
C TYR A 18 13.19 5.31 -7.17
N LEU A 19 14.28 6.07 -7.24
CA LEU A 19 14.89 6.47 -8.52
C LEU A 19 15.42 5.27 -9.31
N SER A 20 16.02 4.29 -8.62
CA SER A 20 16.47 3.04 -9.24
C SER A 20 15.30 2.25 -9.82
N TYR A 21 14.20 2.12 -9.08
CA TYR A 21 12.96 1.49 -9.56
C TYR A 21 12.37 2.20 -10.79
N MET A 22 12.46 3.53 -10.81
CA MET A 22 12.05 4.36 -11.94
C MET A 22 12.97 4.25 -13.16
N GLY A 23 14.12 3.58 -13.04
CA GLY A 23 15.08 3.36 -14.13
C GLY A 23 16.09 4.48 -14.29
N VAL A 24 16.27 5.33 -13.27
CA VAL A 24 17.32 6.36 -13.27
C VAL A 24 18.68 5.72 -13.00
N ALA A 25 19.56 5.76 -13.99
CA ALA A 25 20.91 5.23 -13.86
C ALA A 25 21.76 6.05 -12.87
N GLY A 26 22.59 5.38 -12.07
CA GLY A 26 23.53 6.03 -11.15
C GLY A 26 22.88 6.73 -9.95
N ALA A 27 21.63 6.39 -9.61
CA ALA A 27 20.92 6.98 -8.48
C ALA A 27 21.67 6.84 -7.14
N ASP A 28 22.47 5.79 -6.97
CA ASP A 28 23.31 5.49 -5.81
C ASP A 28 24.47 6.49 -5.61
N ARG A 29 24.83 7.24 -6.66
CA ARG A 29 25.95 8.20 -6.67
C ARG A 29 25.49 9.64 -6.57
N MET A 30 24.17 9.88 -6.59
CA MET A 30 23.61 11.23 -6.55
C MET A 30 23.65 11.81 -5.14
N SER A 31 23.97 13.10 -5.06
CA SER A 31 23.73 13.92 -3.89
C SER A 31 22.23 14.19 -3.69
N LYS A 32 21.86 14.65 -2.49
CA LYS A 32 20.48 15.01 -2.16
C LYS A 32 19.88 16.08 -3.09
N ASP A 33 20.69 17.04 -3.52
CA ASP A 33 20.24 18.13 -4.40
C ASP A 33 20.01 17.61 -5.82
N GLU A 34 20.91 16.77 -6.33
CA GLU A 34 20.75 16.09 -7.62
C GLU A 34 19.49 15.22 -7.65
N VAL A 35 19.28 14.42 -6.60
CA VAL A 35 18.05 13.63 -6.44
C VAL A 35 16.81 14.51 -6.46
N SER A 36 16.83 15.64 -5.77
CA SER A 36 15.68 16.55 -5.72
C SER A 36 15.37 17.13 -7.11
N ILE A 37 16.40 17.50 -7.88
CA ILE A 37 16.25 17.96 -9.26
C ILE A 37 15.69 16.84 -10.15
N VAL A 38 16.21 15.63 -10.04
CA VAL A 38 15.76 14.48 -10.83
C VAL A 38 14.31 14.12 -10.51
N LEU A 39 13.93 14.09 -9.23
CA LEU A 39 12.56 13.82 -8.81
C LEU A 39 11.57 14.84 -9.39
N ASN A 40 11.92 16.13 -9.37
CA ASN A 40 11.08 17.19 -9.91
C ASN A 40 10.87 17.07 -11.43
N ARG A 41 11.87 16.53 -12.14
CA ARG A 41 11.84 16.40 -13.60
C ARG A 41 11.47 14.99 -14.09
N LEU A 42 11.20 14.06 -13.17
CA LEU A 42 11.06 12.64 -13.50
C LEU A 42 9.96 12.38 -14.54
N PHE A 43 8.88 13.17 -14.48
CA PHE A 43 7.74 13.06 -15.39
C PHE A 43 7.76 14.11 -16.51
N ASP A 44 8.81 14.94 -16.59
CA ASP A 44 8.96 15.98 -17.61
C ASP A 44 9.54 15.38 -18.89
N THR A 45 8.79 14.49 -19.51
CA THR A 45 9.16 13.85 -20.78
C THR A 45 8.11 14.10 -21.86
N PRO A 46 8.50 14.52 -23.08
CA PRO A 46 7.57 14.64 -24.20
C PRO A 46 7.15 13.27 -24.77
N ASP A 47 7.83 12.18 -24.41
CA ASP A 47 7.47 10.83 -24.83
C ASP A 47 6.29 10.30 -23.99
N MET A 48 5.10 10.29 -24.60
CA MET A 48 3.86 9.84 -23.98
C MET A 48 3.82 8.34 -23.64
N LYS A 49 4.66 7.51 -24.28
CA LYS A 49 4.79 6.09 -23.92
C LYS A 49 5.61 5.95 -22.65
N LEU A 50 6.77 6.61 -22.59
CA LEU A 50 7.62 6.65 -21.40
C LEU A 50 6.88 7.26 -20.22
N TRP A 51 6.18 8.38 -20.43
CA TRP A 51 5.38 9.02 -19.39
C TRP A 51 4.35 8.07 -18.77
N ARG A 52 3.60 7.33 -19.60
CA ARG A 52 2.62 6.34 -19.13
C ARG A 52 3.28 5.21 -18.33
N GLN A 53 4.43 4.72 -18.78
CA GLN A 53 5.18 3.70 -18.06
C GLN A 53 5.66 4.19 -16.69
N LEU A 54 6.17 5.42 -16.61
CA LEU A 54 6.60 6.03 -15.34
C LEU A 54 5.43 6.24 -14.38
N ARG A 55 4.26 6.66 -14.90
CA ARG A 55 3.03 6.78 -14.09
C ARG A 55 2.56 5.44 -13.56
N GLN A 56 2.53 4.40 -14.38
CA GLN A 56 2.18 3.05 -13.92
C GLN A 56 3.15 2.58 -12.83
N LYS A 57 4.46 2.73 -13.05
CA LYS A 57 5.46 2.46 -12.01
C LYS A 57 5.22 3.26 -10.73
N GLN A 58 4.81 4.52 -10.83
CA GLN A 58 4.51 5.34 -9.66
C GLN A 58 3.35 4.78 -8.84
N GLU A 59 2.32 4.24 -9.50
CA GLU A 59 1.20 3.57 -8.85
C GLU A 59 1.65 2.23 -8.22
N ASP A 60 2.39 1.42 -8.98
CA ASP A 60 2.87 0.11 -8.55
C ASP A 60 3.87 0.22 -7.38
N TRP A 61 4.64 1.32 -7.33
CA TRP A 61 5.61 1.59 -6.28
C TRP A 61 5.02 1.56 -4.87
N ILE A 62 3.73 1.91 -4.73
CA ILE A 62 3.02 1.90 -3.44
C ILE A 62 3.12 0.52 -2.79
N THR A 63 3.04 -0.55 -3.60
CA THR A 63 3.14 -1.94 -3.14
C THR A 63 4.53 -2.54 -3.36
N ASP A 64 5.14 -2.30 -4.52
CA ASP A 64 6.40 -2.96 -4.93
C ASP A 64 7.57 -2.64 -4.01
N ARG A 65 7.59 -1.42 -3.44
CA ARG A 65 8.66 -1.00 -2.52
C ARG A 65 8.84 -1.93 -1.32
N PHE A 66 7.75 -2.53 -0.84
CA PHE A 66 7.77 -3.44 0.30
C PHE A 66 8.33 -4.82 -0.06
N ILE A 67 8.27 -5.20 -1.34
CA ILE A 67 8.76 -6.47 -1.86
C ILE A 67 10.24 -6.35 -2.23
N LEU A 68 10.58 -5.27 -2.93
CA LEU A 68 11.91 -5.04 -3.47
C LEU A 68 12.91 -4.56 -2.41
N TYR A 69 12.41 -3.83 -1.41
CA TYR A 69 13.24 -3.23 -0.36
C TYR A 69 12.64 -3.47 1.04
N PRO A 70 12.42 -4.74 1.44
CA PRO A 70 11.68 -5.09 2.65
C PRO A 70 12.31 -4.49 3.92
N ASP A 71 13.64 -4.52 4.05
CA ASP A 71 14.34 -3.98 5.21
C ASP A 71 14.22 -2.45 5.30
N LEU A 72 14.25 -1.78 4.15
CA LEU A 72 14.19 -0.32 4.05
C LEU A 72 12.80 0.24 4.40
N TYR A 73 11.76 -0.55 4.14
CA TYR A 73 10.36 -0.20 4.37
C TYR A 73 9.71 -1.05 5.46
N ALA A 74 10.48 -1.76 6.29
CA ALA A 74 9.95 -2.68 7.31
C ALA A 74 8.93 -2.01 8.25
N ARG A 75 9.24 -0.79 8.72
CA ARG A 75 8.33 -0.01 9.56
C ARG A 75 7.10 0.48 8.80
N ASP A 76 7.25 0.80 7.52
CA ASP A 76 6.16 1.29 6.69
C ASP A 76 5.15 0.17 6.37
N ILE A 77 5.62 -1.06 6.08
CA ILE A 77 4.74 -2.22 5.90
C ILE A 77 4.08 -2.62 7.23
N GLU A 78 4.81 -2.59 8.34
CA GLU A 78 4.25 -2.83 9.68
C GLU A 78 3.12 -1.82 9.99
N TYR A 79 3.36 -0.54 9.74
CA TYR A 79 2.33 0.50 9.89
C TYR A 79 1.12 0.25 8.99
N MET A 80 1.35 -0.06 7.71
CA MET A 80 0.27 -0.36 6.77
C MET A 80 -0.59 -1.54 7.25
N LEU A 81 0.04 -2.64 7.69
CA LEU A 81 -0.64 -3.86 8.13
C LEU A 81 -1.39 -3.67 9.47
N HIS A 82 -0.83 -2.93 10.43
CA HIS A 82 -1.38 -2.84 11.79
C HIS A 82 -2.18 -1.57 12.09
N GLU A 83 -2.09 -0.55 11.23
CA GLU A 83 -2.79 0.73 11.39
C GLU A 83 -3.68 1.10 10.20
N GLU A 84 -3.18 1.05 8.95
CA GLU A 84 -3.95 1.50 7.79
C GLU A 84 -5.00 0.47 7.34
N LEU A 85 -4.58 -0.75 7.04
CA LEU A 85 -5.46 -1.82 6.58
C LEU A 85 -6.59 -2.12 7.58
N PRO A 86 -6.36 -2.12 8.91
CA PRO A 86 -7.45 -2.30 9.86
C PRO A 86 -8.56 -1.26 9.74
N ARG A 87 -8.22 0.01 9.46
CA ARG A 87 -9.22 1.06 9.24
C ARG A 87 -9.99 0.82 7.94
N VAL A 88 -9.27 0.46 6.87
CA VAL A 88 -9.86 0.15 5.56
C VAL A 88 -10.83 -1.03 5.66
N PHE A 89 -10.43 -2.12 6.32
CA PHE A 89 -11.29 -3.29 6.46
C PHE A 89 -12.45 -3.07 7.40
N HIS A 90 -12.26 -2.33 8.49
CA HIS A 90 -13.37 -1.96 9.37
C HIS A 90 -14.46 -1.21 8.58
N ALA A 91 -14.06 -0.20 7.79
CA ALA A 91 -15.00 0.54 6.94
C ALA A 91 -15.68 -0.37 5.90
N PHE A 92 -14.92 -1.26 5.26
CA PHE A 92 -15.43 -2.20 4.28
C PHE A 92 -16.46 -3.20 4.87
N VAL A 93 -16.21 -3.74 6.06
CA VAL A 93 -17.16 -4.66 6.70
C VAL A 93 -18.44 -3.94 7.08
N ARG A 94 -18.33 -2.72 7.64
CA ARG A 94 -19.50 -1.89 7.98
C ARG A 94 -20.30 -1.44 6.75
N SER A 95 -19.65 -1.30 5.59
CA SER A 95 -20.38 -1.01 4.34
C SER A 95 -21.10 -2.24 3.77
N ARG A 96 -20.74 -3.46 4.20
CA ARG A 96 -21.37 -4.71 3.74
C ARG A 96 -22.39 -5.28 4.71
N MET A 97 -22.25 -5.03 6.01
CA MET A 97 -23.08 -5.63 7.05
C MET A 97 -23.51 -4.56 8.06
N VAL A 98 -24.77 -4.63 8.51
CA VAL A 98 -25.33 -3.78 9.57
C VAL A 98 -25.66 -4.65 10.79
N GLY A 99 -25.47 -4.11 12.00
CA GLY A 99 -25.69 -4.81 13.27
C GLY A 99 -24.49 -5.66 13.69
N ALA A 100 -24.24 -6.79 13.01
CA ALA A 100 -23.15 -7.71 13.38
C ALA A 100 -21.75 -7.07 13.33
N SER A 101 -21.55 -6.13 12.41
CA SER A 101 -20.30 -5.36 12.28
C SER A 101 -19.97 -4.51 13.52
N GLU A 102 -20.94 -4.25 14.41
CA GLU A 102 -20.70 -3.49 15.65
C GLU A 102 -19.85 -4.27 16.65
N THR A 103 -19.83 -5.59 16.55
CA THR A 103 -18.98 -6.46 17.38
C THR A 103 -17.56 -6.62 16.81
N LEU A 104 -17.28 -6.05 15.64
CA LEU A 104 -15.98 -6.08 15.00
C LEU A 104 -15.06 -5.03 15.65
N SER A 105 -14.12 -5.50 16.47
CA SER A 105 -13.12 -4.64 17.10
C SER A 105 -11.83 -4.57 16.28
N LYS A 106 -11.04 -3.51 16.49
CA LYS A 106 -9.69 -3.38 15.90
C LYS A 106 -8.80 -4.59 16.24
N ALA A 107 -8.97 -5.16 17.44
CA ALA A 107 -8.22 -6.34 17.88
C ALA A 107 -8.56 -7.58 17.04
N LYS A 108 -9.85 -7.85 16.76
CA LYS A 108 -10.26 -8.96 15.88
C LYS A 108 -9.73 -8.79 14.46
N ILE A 109 -9.77 -7.57 13.93
CA ILE A 109 -9.23 -7.26 12.60
C ILE A 109 -7.72 -7.55 12.54
N ARG A 110 -6.96 -7.14 13.56
CA ARG A 110 -5.53 -7.45 13.66
C ARG A 110 -5.28 -8.94 13.71
N GLN A 111 -6.02 -9.71 14.51
CA GLN A 111 -5.89 -11.17 14.56
C GLN A 111 -6.13 -11.83 13.20
N VAL A 112 -7.09 -11.34 12.40
CA VAL A 112 -7.31 -11.82 11.04
C VAL A 112 -6.13 -11.48 10.12
N ILE A 113 -5.60 -10.26 10.20
CA ILE A 113 -4.43 -9.84 9.43
C ILE A 113 -3.19 -10.68 9.79
N ASP A 114 -2.98 -10.94 11.08
CA ASP A 114 -1.86 -11.76 11.56
C ASP A 114 -1.99 -13.19 11.02
N ALA A 115 -3.19 -13.78 11.09
CA ALA A 115 -3.47 -15.11 10.54
C ALA A 115 -3.24 -15.18 9.01
N LEU A 116 -3.70 -14.16 8.26
CA LEU A 116 -3.44 -14.08 6.82
C LEU A 116 -1.96 -13.96 6.50
N SER A 117 -1.22 -13.20 7.30
CA SER A 117 0.21 -12.98 7.08
C SER A 117 1.01 -14.25 7.38
N GLN A 118 0.64 -15.01 8.42
CA GLN A 118 1.20 -16.33 8.70
C GLN A 118 0.97 -17.34 7.57
N GLU A 119 -0.18 -17.28 6.89
CA GLU A 119 -0.50 -18.18 5.77
C GLU A 119 0.18 -17.76 4.47
N ASN A 120 0.23 -16.45 4.20
CA ASN A 120 0.85 -15.88 3.02
C ASN A 120 1.28 -14.44 3.28
N ASN A 121 2.57 -14.20 3.51
CA ASN A 121 3.12 -12.86 3.79
C ASN A 121 2.87 -11.79 2.70
N HIS A 122 2.37 -12.18 1.52
CA HIS A 122 2.09 -11.28 0.39
C HIS A 122 0.59 -11.11 0.08
N TRP A 123 -0.32 -11.63 0.92
CA TRP A 123 -1.77 -11.58 0.69
C TRP A 123 -2.30 -10.15 0.43
N TRP A 124 -1.69 -9.13 1.03
CA TRP A 124 -2.05 -7.72 0.92
C TRP A 124 -1.79 -7.12 -0.47
N GLN A 125 -1.06 -7.82 -1.35
CA GLN A 125 -0.86 -7.41 -2.74
C GLN A 125 -2.06 -7.73 -3.62
N ALA A 126 -2.91 -8.68 -3.20
CA ALA A 126 -4.00 -9.16 -4.02
C ALA A 126 -5.02 -8.03 -4.31
N LYS A 127 -5.48 -7.94 -5.56
CA LYS A 127 -6.52 -6.98 -5.97
C LYS A 127 -7.81 -7.19 -5.16
N ASN A 128 -8.14 -8.45 -4.87
CA ASN A 128 -9.29 -8.88 -4.08
C ASN A 128 -8.99 -9.03 -2.57
N LYS A 129 -7.93 -8.40 -2.04
CA LYS A 129 -7.54 -8.50 -0.60
C LYS A 129 -8.68 -8.23 0.39
N ARG A 130 -9.66 -7.39 0.03
CA ARG A 130 -10.84 -7.12 0.87
C ARG A 130 -11.74 -8.35 1.01
N ASP A 131 -11.94 -9.09 -0.07
CA ASP A 131 -12.73 -10.33 -0.05
C ASP A 131 -11.93 -11.45 0.63
N VAL A 132 -10.62 -11.57 0.38
CA VAL A 132 -9.74 -12.50 1.11
C VAL A 132 -9.82 -12.24 2.62
N PHE A 133 -9.72 -10.98 3.04
CA PHE A 133 -9.92 -10.58 4.43
C PHE A 133 -11.31 -10.97 4.95
N PHE A 134 -12.37 -10.68 4.19
CA PHE A 134 -13.74 -10.98 4.60
C PHE A 134 -13.98 -12.47 4.79
N THR A 135 -13.53 -13.30 3.85
CA THR A 135 -13.62 -14.77 3.97
C THR A 135 -12.92 -15.27 5.23
N LYS A 136 -11.72 -14.76 5.53
CA LYS A 136 -10.99 -15.13 6.74
C LYS A 136 -11.70 -14.65 8.01
N LEU A 137 -12.23 -13.42 8.00
CA LEU A 137 -13.03 -12.87 9.09
C LEU A 137 -14.27 -13.72 9.38
N SER A 138 -15.00 -14.14 8.34
CA SER A 138 -16.19 -15.00 8.49
C SER A 138 -15.86 -16.35 9.11
N ALA A 139 -14.70 -16.92 8.76
CA ALA A 139 -14.26 -18.21 9.32
C ALA A 139 -13.82 -18.09 10.78
N MET A 140 -13.14 -17.01 11.17
CA MET A 140 -12.61 -16.83 12.53
C MET A 140 -13.64 -16.23 13.50
N PHE A 141 -14.51 -15.34 13.01
CA PHE A 141 -15.44 -14.56 13.81
C PHE A 141 -16.80 -14.44 13.08
N PRO A 142 -17.56 -15.53 12.93
CA PRO A 142 -18.82 -15.53 12.18
C PRO A 142 -19.82 -14.48 12.69
N GLY A 143 -19.91 -14.28 14.01
CA GLY A 143 -20.78 -13.27 14.60
C GLY A 143 -20.47 -11.80 14.22
N CYS A 144 -19.34 -11.52 13.56
CA CYS A 144 -19.04 -10.20 13.00
C CYS A 144 -19.60 -10.00 11.58
N VAL A 145 -20.06 -11.08 10.92
CA VAL A 145 -20.57 -11.09 9.54
C VAL A 145 -21.99 -11.67 9.42
N ASP A 146 -22.58 -12.21 10.48
CA ASP A 146 -23.96 -12.75 10.50
C ASP A 146 -25.07 -11.67 10.50
N GLY A 147 -24.72 -10.43 10.14
CA GLY A 147 -25.65 -9.31 10.12
C GLY A 147 -26.58 -9.32 8.91
N ARG A 148 -27.41 -8.28 8.79
CA ARG A 148 -28.14 -8.02 7.54
C ARG A 148 -27.31 -7.12 6.62
N PRO A 149 -27.28 -7.33 5.30
CA PRO A 149 -26.67 -6.37 4.38
C PRO A 149 -27.38 -5.01 4.45
N PRO A 150 -26.72 -3.90 4.10
CA PRO A 150 -27.39 -2.62 3.94
C PRO A 150 -28.42 -2.69 2.81
N GLU A 151 -29.53 -1.97 2.97
CA GLU A 151 -30.68 -1.96 2.03
C GLU A 151 -30.25 -1.67 0.58
N ASN A 152 -29.26 -0.79 0.40
CA ASN A 152 -28.70 -0.43 -0.92
C ASN A 152 -27.95 -1.58 -1.60
N VAL A 153 -27.41 -2.55 -0.84
CA VAL A 153 -26.72 -3.74 -1.37
C VAL A 153 -27.72 -4.85 -1.70
N GLN A 154 -28.85 -4.90 -0.97
CA GLN A 154 -29.95 -5.83 -1.27
C GLN A 154 -30.63 -5.49 -2.60
N GLN A 155 -30.83 -4.22 -2.93
CA GLN A 155 -31.45 -3.83 -4.20
C GLN A 155 -30.61 -4.22 -5.44
N ALA A 156 -29.29 -4.26 -5.33
CA ALA A 156 -28.40 -4.70 -6.41
C ALA A 156 -28.42 -6.23 -6.63
N SER A 157 -28.93 -7.01 -5.68
CA SER A 157 -28.97 -8.47 -5.75
C SER A 157 -30.32 -9.03 -6.23
N THR A 158 -31.34 -8.17 -6.39
CA THR A 158 -32.71 -8.55 -6.78
C THR A 158 -33.02 -8.23 -8.24
N GLN A 159 -32.05 -7.78 -9.03
CA GLN A 159 -32.17 -7.66 -10.48
C GLN A 159 -31.36 -8.77 -11.17
N VAL A 160 -31.96 -9.95 -11.27
CA VAL A 160 -31.60 -11.02 -12.21
C VAL A 160 -32.82 -11.34 -13.03
#